data_AF-A0A7U9S5E6-F1
#
_entry.id   AF-A0A7U9S5E6-F1
#
_cell.length_a   1.000
_cell.length_b   1.000
_cell.length_c   1.000
_cell.angle_alpha   90.00
_cell.angle_beta   90.00
_cell.angle_gamma   90.00
#
_symmetry.space_group_name_H-M   'P 1'
#
loop_
_entity.id
_entity.type
_entity.pdbx_description
1 polymer ?
#
loop_
_entity_poly.entity_id
_entity_poly.type
_entity_poly.pdbx_seq_one_letter_code
_entity_poly.pdbx_strand_id
1 'polypeptide(L)' 'MATSMKRFTISVTDDMDRKLDRMKQVKYYNTTRNKMIQDLIMLGLETMSKEMKKEGGG' A
#
# COMPACT_ATOMS: atom_id res chain seq x y z
N MET A 1 -17.70 7.16 -16.61
CA MET A 1 -18.08 7.04 -15.19
C MET A 1 -16.87 7.43 -14.35
N ALA A 2 -16.90 8.60 -13.72
CA ALA A 2 -15.76 9.10 -12.97
C ALA A 2 -15.65 8.33 -11.64
N THR A 3 -14.82 7.31 -11.59
CA THR A 3 -14.30 6.80 -10.31
C THR A 3 -13.56 7.95 -9.64
N SER A 4 -14.10 8.48 -8.54
CA SER A 4 -13.54 9.62 -7.81
C SER A 4 -12.21 9.24 -7.14
N MET A 5 -11.13 9.27 -7.91
CA MET A 5 -9.78 9.05 -7.38
C MET A 5 -9.30 10.32 -6.68
N LYS A 6 -8.88 10.20 -5.42
CA LYS A 6 -8.21 11.27 -4.69
C LYS A 6 -6.70 11.16 -4.89
N ARG A 7 -6.04 12.28 -5.20
CA ARG A 7 -4.57 12.35 -5.32
C ARG A 7 -3.97 12.64 -3.95
N PHE A 8 -2.96 11.86 -3.58
CA PHE A 8 -2.15 12.08 -2.39
C PHE A 8 -0.70 12.29 -2.81
N THR A 9 -0.02 13.20 -2.11
CA THR A 9 1.43 13.37 -2.18
C THR A 9 1.97 13.08 -0.80
N ILE A 10 2.97 12.21 -0.72
CA ILE A 10 3.62 11.84 0.53
C ILE A 10 5.13 12.01 0.35
N SER A 11 5.79 12.50 1.40
CA SER A 11 7.25 12.41 1.50
C SER A 11 7.60 11.05 2.09
N VAL A 12 8.55 10.36 1.50
CA VAL A 12 9.07 9.07 1.98
C VAL A 12 10.56 9.19 2.21
N THR A 13 11.10 8.36 3.10
CA THR A 13 12.55 8.27 3.30
C THR A 13 13.19 7.49 2.15
N ASP A 14 14.49 7.71 1.92
CA ASP A 14 15.25 6.97 0.90
C ASP A 14 15.23 5.45 1.15
N ASP A 15 15.25 5.02 2.41
CA ASP A 15 15.14 3.60 2.77
C ASP A 15 13.78 3.01 2.37
N MET A 16 12.71 3.77 2.56
CA MET A 16 11.37 3.35 2.15
C MET A 16 11.27 3.26 0.62
N ASP A 17 11.78 4.25 -0.11
CA ASP A 17 11.79 4.24 -1.58
C ASP A 17 12.57 3.03 -2.14
N ARG A 18 13.75 2.74 -1.58
CA ARG A 18 14.54 1.55 -1.94
C ARG A 18 13.77 0.24 -1.71
N LYS A 19 13.04 0.12 -0.59
CA LYS A 19 12.20 -1.04 -0.30
C LYS A 19 11.03 -1.17 -1.28
N LEU A 20 10.39 -0.05 -1.61
CA LEU A 20 9.30 0.00 -2.59
C LEU A 20 9.79 -0.42 -3.98
N ASP A 21 10.96 0.04 -4.40
CA ASP A 21 11.55 -0.33 -5.69
C ASP A 21 11.93 -1.81 -5.75
N ARG A 22 12.50 -2.36 -4.68
CA ARG A 22 12.76 -3.80 -4.61
C ARG A 22 11.47 -4.61 -4.68
N MET A 23 10.42 -4.21 -3.96
CA MET A 23 9.11 -4.86 -4.03
C MET A 23 8.51 -4.77 -5.44
N LYS A 24 8.71 -3.64 -6.13
CA LYS A 24 8.25 -3.46 -7.49
C LYS A 24 8.87 -4.50 -8.43
N GLN A 25 10.18 -4.68 -8.35
CA GLN A 25 10.91 -5.64 -9.18
C GLN A 25 10.49 -7.09 -8.91
N VAL A 26 10.26 -7.44 -7.64
CA VAL A 26 10.01 -8.84 -7.25
C VAL A 26 8.56 -9.28 -7.46
N LYS A 27 7.57 -8.42 -7.14
CA LYS A 27 6.14 -8.81 -7.11
C LYS A 27 5.25 -8.04 -8.09
N TYR A 28 5.68 -6.87 -8.54
CA TYR A 28 4.84 -5.92 -9.28
C TYR A 28 5.46 -5.51 -10.61
N TYR A 29 6.33 -6.35 -11.17
CA TYR A 29 7.20 -6.04 -12.32
C TYR A 29 6.46 -5.38 -13.50
N ASN A 30 5.24 -5.85 -13.79
CA ASN A 30 4.40 -5.37 -14.89
C ASN A 30 3.33 -4.34 -14.49
N THR A 31 3.41 -3.73 -13.31
CA THR A 31 2.41 -2.76 -12.83
C THR A 31 2.99 -1.38 -12.57
N THR A 32 2.14 -0.36 -12.61
CA THR A 32 2.56 1.02 -12.31
C THR A 32 2.88 1.15 -10.82
N ARG A 33 3.80 2.08 -10.48
CA ARG A 33 4.10 2.38 -9.06
C ARG A 33 2.83 2.77 -8.30
N ASN A 34 1.91 3.52 -8.92
CA ASN A 34 0.63 3.88 -8.32
C ASN A 34 -0.23 2.66 -7.98
N LYS A 35 -0.31 1.66 -8.87
CA LYS A 35 -1.08 0.45 -8.62
C LYS A 35 -0.49 -0.37 -7.47
N MET A 36 0.84 -0.53 -7.45
CA MET A 36 1.56 -1.15 -6.33
C MET A 36 1.27 -0.43 -5.00
N ILE A 37 1.33 0.91 -4.97
CA ILE A 37 1.08 1.68 -3.75
C ILE A 37 -0.38 1.53 -3.29
N GLN A 38 -1.35 1.51 -4.19
CA GLN A 38 -2.75 1.24 -3.85
C GLN A 38 -2.91 -0.15 -3.21
N ASP A 39 -2.30 -1.17 -3.80
CA ASP A 39 -2.40 -2.55 -3.32
C ASP A 39 -1.71 -2.70 -1.95
N LEU A 40 -0.56 -2.06 -1.73
CA LEU A 40 0.14 -2.03 -0.44
C LEU A 40 -0.67 -1.30 0.64
N ILE A 41 -1.30 -0.17 0.32
CA ILE A 41 -2.18 0.55 1.26
C ILE A 41 -3.37 -0.34 1.65
N MET A 42 -4.02 -0.99 0.68
CA MET A 42 -5.13 -1.91 0.95
C MET A 42 -4.71 -3.09 1.83
N LEU A 43 -3.55 -3.70 1.54
CA LEU A 43 -3.01 -4.79 2.35
C LEU A 43 -2.73 -4.35 3.80
N GLY A 44 -2.19 -3.14 3.99
CA GLY A 44 -2.00 -2.55 5.31
C GLY A 44 -3.32 -2.35 6.06
N LEU A 45 -4.33 -1.77 5.39
CA LEU A 45 -5.65 -1.54 5.98
C LEU A 45 -6.37 -2.83 6.37
N GLU A 46 -6.30 -3.86 5.53
CA GLU A 46 -6.88 -5.18 5.82
C GLU A 46 -6.18 -5.86 7.00
N THR A 47 -4.84 -5.75 7.07
CA THR A 47 -4.04 -6.31 8.16
C THR A 47 -4.41 -5.64 9.48
N MET A 48 -4.41 -4.31 9.53
CA MET A 48 -4.80 -3.54 10.72
C MET A 48 -6.25 -3.82 11.13
N SER A 49 -7.17 -3.94 10.18
CA SER A 49 -8.57 -4.27 10.48
C SER A 49 -8.73 -5.65 11.12
N LYS A 50 -7.90 -6.63 10.72
CA LYS A 50 -7.88 -7.97 11.34
C LYS A 50 -7.30 -7.91 12.75
N GLU A 51 -6.26 -7.12 12.97
CA GLU A 51 -5.66 -6.92 14.30
C GLU A 51 -6.65 -6.26 15.27
N MET A 52 -7.32 -5.18 14.86
CA MET A 52 -8.32 -4.49 15.68
C MET A 52 -9.49 -5.41 16.10
N LYS A 53 -9.95 -6.28 15.18
CA LYS A 53 -11.00 -7.27 15.50
C LYS A 53 -10.54 -8.34 16.49
N LYS A 54 -9.23 -8.61 16.54
CA LYS A 54 -8.64 -9.61 17.42
C LYS A 54 -8.44 -9.07 18.85
N GLU A 55 -8.27 -7.77 19.01
CA GLU A 55 -8.12 -7.12 20.31
C GLU A 55 -9.46 -6.71 20.97
N GLY A 56 -10.53 -6.56 20.20
CA GLY A 56 -11.88 -6.22 20.71
C GLY A 56 -12.79 -7.42 21.02
N GLY A 57 -12.27 -8.65 21.05
CA GLY A 57 -13.04 -9.88 21.21
C GLY A 57 -12.49 -10.81 22.29
N GLY A 58 -12.15 -10.25 23.45
CA GLY A 58 -11.77 -10.99 24.67
C GLY A 58 -12.75 -10.73 25.79
#